data_AF-A0A444IXQ1-F1
#
_entry.id   AF-A0A444IXQ1-F1
#
_cell.length_a   1.000
_cell.length_b   1.000
_cell.length_c   1.000
_cell.angle_alpha   90.00
_cell.angle_beta   90.00
_cell.angle_gamma   90.00
#
_symmetry.space_group_name_H-M   'P 1'
#
loop_
_entity.id
_entity.type
_entity.pdbx_description
1 polymer ?
#
loop_
_entity_poly.entity_id
_entity_poly.type
_entity_poly.pdbx_seq_one_letter_code
_entity_poly.pdbx_strand_id
1 'polypeptide(L)'
;MEFSGASLQELAKKCSLPIKSFLMDSHRVSGIGNIYANEILFAAGIHPLCPANTLSEEQWQEVATCAVRILKQAIAAGGSTISDFLGASGQPGYFQLQLAVYGKKGADCPRCGEEIAKEVIGGRATFFCGKCQKDTQR
;
A
#
# COMPACT_ATOMS: atom_id res chain seq x y z
N MET A 1 -18.02 10.88 -5.61
CA MET A 1 -17.63 10.35 -4.28
C MET A 1 -16.18 10.73 -4.10
N GLU A 2 -15.87 11.58 -3.12
CA GLU A 2 -14.52 12.07 -2.91
C GLU A 2 -13.69 10.98 -2.21
N PHE A 3 -12.46 10.73 -2.67
CA PHE A 3 -11.57 9.76 -2.04
C PHE A 3 -10.98 10.40 -0.77
N SER A 4 -11.64 10.19 0.37
CA SER A 4 -11.28 10.76 1.68
C SER A 4 -11.19 9.69 2.78
N GLY A 5 -10.51 10.01 3.88
CA GLY A 5 -10.38 9.10 5.03
C GLY A 5 -11.74 8.67 5.58
N ALA A 6 -12.66 9.63 5.76
CA ALA A 6 -14.02 9.36 6.23
C ALA A 6 -14.77 8.39 5.31
N SER A 7 -14.70 8.57 3.98
CA SER A 7 -15.37 7.68 3.02
C SER A 7 -14.81 6.26 3.09
N LEU A 8 -13.48 6.12 3.22
CA LEU A 8 -12.84 4.81 3.35
C LEU A 8 -13.20 4.13 4.68
N GLN A 9 -13.24 4.90 5.77
CA GLN A 9 -13.63 4.40 7.08
C GLN A 9 -15.07 3.86 7.06
N GLU A 10 -16.02 4.58 6.46
CA GLU A 10 -17.41 4.11 6.32
C GLU A 10 -17.48 2.77 5.58
N LEU A 11 -16.73 2.61 4.49
CA LEU A 11 -16.64 1.35 3.75
C LEU A 11 -15.98 0.22 4.56
N ALA A 12 -15.09 0.57 5.48
CA ALA A 12 -14.32 -0.36 6.30
C ALA A 12 -15.02 -0.77 7.60
N LYS A 13 -16.03 -0.04 8.09
CA LYS A 13 -16.70 -0.27 9.39
C LYS A 13 -17.09 -1.72 9.67
N LYS A 14 -17.53 -2.47 8.64
CA LYS A 14 -17.95 -3.88 8.75
C LYS A 14 -16.95 -4.86 8.12
N CYS A 15 -15.72 -4.41 7.85
CA CYS A 15 -14.69 -5.18 7.16
C CYS A 15 -13.59 -5.60 8.13
N SER A 16 -13.62 -6.86 8.57
CA SER A 16 -12.55 -7.46 9.38
C SER A 16 -11.36 -7.95 8.56
N LEU A 17 -11.39 -7.77 7.23
CA LEU A 17 -10.28 -8.15 6.38
C LEU A 17 -9.05 -7.29 6.69
N PRO A 18 -7.83 -7.82 6.48
CA PRO A 18 -6.61 -7.03 6.50
C PRO A 18 -6.74 -5.77 5.63
N ILE A 19 -6.23 -4.65 6.13
CA ILE A 19 -6.27 -3.35 5.46
C ILE A 19 -5.71 -3.42 4.04
N LYS A 20 -4.65 -4.22 3.84
CA LYS A 20 -4.12 -4.46 2.50
C LYS A 20 -5.16 -5.07 1.56
N SER A 21 -5.84 -6.12 2.01
CA SER A 21 -6.88 -6.79 1.22
C SER A 21 -8.04 -5.84 0.92
N PHE A 22 -8.43 -5.00 1.89
CA PHE A 22 -9.46 -3.99 1.69
C PHE A 22 -9.07 -2.96 0.62
N LEU A 23 -7.84 -2.43 0.65
CA LEU A 23 -7.37 -1.45 -0.33
C LEU A 23 -7.24 -2.04 -1.74
N MET A 24 -7.00 -3.34 -1.85
CA MET A 24 -6.88 -4.04 -3.14
C MET A 24 -8.22 -4.56 -3.69
N ASP A 25 -9.30 -4.43 -2.93
CA ASP A 25 -10.64 -4.83 -3.36
C ASP A 25 -11.19 -3.77 -4.33
N SER A 26 -11.17 -4.09 -5.63
CA SER A 26 -11.63 -3.20 -6.69
C SER A 26 -13.11 -2.82 -6.61
N HIS A 27 -13.93 -3.58 -5.87
CA HIS A 27 -15.33 -3.21 -5.62
C HIS A 27 -15.46 -2.07 -4.60
N ARG A 28 -14.44 -1.89 -3.74
CA ARG A 28 -14.41 -0.84 -2.70
C ARG A 28 -13.54 0.33 -3.10
N VAL A 29 -12.34 0.05 -3.60
CA VAL A 29 -11.33 1.03 -3.95
C VAL A 29 -10.74 0.69 -5.31
N SER A 30 -11.00 1.53 -6.30
CA SER A 30 -10.45 1.36 -7.65
C SER A 30 -9.06 1.99 -7.76
N GLY A 31 -8.17 1.36 -8.53
CA GLY A 31 -6.85 1.91 -8.89
C GLY A 31 -5.70 1.58 -7.94
N ILE A 32 -5.94 0.90 -6.81
CA ILE A 32 -4.88 0.48 -5.89
C ILE A 32 -4.51 -0.99 -6.14
N GLY A 33 -3.39 -1.20 -6.86
CA GLY A 33 -2.78 -2.52 -7.04
C GLY A 33 -1.80 -2.91 -5.92
N ASN A 34 -1.22 -4.11 -6.03
CA ASN A 34 -0.33 -4.66 -5.00
C ASN A 34 0.84 -3.72 -4.66
N ILE A 35 1.51 -3.14 -5.66
CA ILE A 35 2.65 -2.24 -5.45
C ILE A 35 2.21 -1.04 -4.61
N TYR A 36 1.19 -0.32 -5.07
CA TYR A 36 0.68 0.86 -4.39
C TYR A 36 0.20 0.54 -2.98
N ALA A 37 -0.51 -0.58 -2.76
CA ALA A 37 -0.96 -0.97 -1.43
C ALA A 37 0.20 -1.12 -0.44
N ASN A 38 1.33 -1.74 -0.84
CA ASN A 38 2.50 -1.86 0.03
C ASN A 38 3.12 -0.48 0.34
N GLU A 39 3.31 0.34 -0.68
CA GLU A 39 3.92 1.67 -0.54
C GLU A 39 3.05 2.63 0.28
N ILE A 40 1.73 2.58 0.12
CA ILE A 40 0.75 3.38 0.87
C ILE A 40 0.77 3.01 2.34
N LEU A 41 0.72 1.72 2.66
CA LEU A 41 0.70 1.26 4.04
C LEU A 41 2.03 1.51 4.74
N PHE A 42 3.16 1.38 4.04
CA PHE A 42 4.45 1.78 4.57
C PHE A 42 4.51 3.29 4.83
N ALA A 43 4.05 4.09 3.87
CA ALA A 43 4.05 5.54 4.00
C ALA A 43 3.20 6.00 5.19
N ALA A 44 2.01 5.43 5.35
CA ALA A 44 1.07 5.69 6.44
C ALA A 44 1.48 5.05 7.78
N GLY A 45 2.49 4.19 7.80
CA GLY A 45 2.95 3.52 9.03
C GLY A 45 1.96 2.48 9.58
N ILE A 46 1.12 1.90 8.72
CA ILE A 46 0.09 0.93 9.13
C ILE A 46 0.52 -0.48 8.76
N HIS A 47 0.42 -1.40 9.72
CA HIS A 47 0.73 -2.81 9.47
C HIS A 47 -0.27 -3.43 8.48
N PRO A 48 0.19 -4.15 7.44
CA PRO A 48 -0.70 -4.60 6.36
C PRO A 48 -1.71 -5.66 6.78
N LEU A 49 -1.47 -6.33 7.92
CA LEU A 49 -2.41 -7.27 8.54
C LEU A 49 -3.45 -6.62 9.45
N CYS A 50 -3.33 -5.32 9.78
CA CYS A 50 -4.32 -4.65 10.63
C CYS A 50 -5.73 -4.84 10.06
N PRO A 51 -6.72 -5.27 10.86
CA PRO A 51 -8.10 -5.32 10.41
C PRO A 51 -8.57 -3.92 9.98
N ALA A 52 -9.20 -3.80 8.81
CA ALA A 52 -9.60 -2.50 8.27
C ALA A 52 -10.58 -1.75 9.22
N ASN A 53 -11.44 -2.49 9.92
CA ASN A 53 -12.41 -1.95 10.87
C ASN A 53 -11.81 -1.48 12.21
N THR A 54 -10.51 -1.66 12.47
CA THR A 54 -9.86 -1.26 13.72
C THR A 54 -9.02 0.01 13.59
N LEU A 55 -8.92 0.58 12.38
CA LEU A 55 -8.20 1.83 12.15
C LEU A 55 -9.02 3.03 12.67
N SER A 56 -8.34 3.98 13.32
CA SER A 56 -8.93 5.25 13.71
C SER A 56 -9.24 6.13 12.50
N GLU A 57 -10.05 7.17 12.70
CA GLU A 57 -10.34 8.16 11.67
C GLU A 57 -9.07 8.85 11.15
N GLU A 58 -8.16 9.21 12.06
CA GLU A 58 -6.85 9.81 11.74
C GLU A 58 -6.00 8.87 10.88
N GLN A 59 -5.99 7.57 11.19
CA GLN A 59 -5.27 6.57 10.41
C GLN A 59 -5.85 6.43 9.00
N TRP A 60 -7.18 6.45 8.87
CA TRP A 60 -7.82 6.45 7.55
C TRP A 60 -7.53 7.72 6.75
N GLN A 61 -7.48 8.86 7.41
CA GLN A 61 -7.10 10.12 6.78
C GLN A 61 -5.64 10.10 6.30
N GLU A 62 -4.73 9.50 7.08
CA GLU A 62 -3.34 9.31 6.69
C GLU A 62 -3.21 8.35 5.51
N VAL A 63 -3.95 7.22 5.51
CA VAL A 63 -4.01 6.29 4.37
C VAL A 63 -4.49 6.98 3.11
N ALA A 64 -5.58 7.76 3.18
CA ALA A 64 -6.12 8.48 2.04
C ALA A 64 -5.10 9.49 1.49
N THR A 65 -4.45 10.25 2.39
CA THR A 65 -3.43 11.25 2.04
C THR A 65 -2.22 10.60 1.36
N CYS A 66 -1.70 9.51 1.93
CA CYS A 66 -0.60 8.75 1.37
C CYS A 66 -0.96 8.09 0.03
N ALA A 67 -2.18 7.55 -0.11
CA ALA A 67 -2.69 6.99 -1.36
C ALA A 67 -2.74 8.03 -2.47
N VAL A 68 -3.34 9.19 -2.23
CA VAL A 68 -3.38 10.28 -3.23
C VAL A 68 -1.97 10.72 -3.60
N ARG A 69 -1.06 10.87 -2.63
CA ARG A 69 0.32 11.28 -2.88
C ARG A 69 1.06 10.26 -3.76
N ILE A 70 0.99 8.97 -3.43
CA ILE A 70 1.72 7.91 -4.16
C ILE A 70 1.14 7.71 -5.55
N LEU A 71 -0.19 7.71 -5.70
CA LEU A 71 -0.82 7.60 -7.01
C LEU A 71 -0.49 8.82 -7.90
N LYS A 72 -0.47 10.03 -7.34
CA LYS A 72 -0.01 11.22 -8.08
C LYS A 72 1.46 11.11 -8.49
N GLN A 73 2.33 10.61 -7.62
CA GLN A 73 3.73 10.35 -7.96
C GLN A 73 3.85 9.32 -9.09
N ALA A 74 3.05 8.25 -9.06
CA ALA A 74 3.02 7.25 -10.12
C ALA A 74 2.50 7.82 -11.45
N ILE A 75 1.47 8.66 -11.42
CA ILE A 75 0.96 9.36 -12.61
C ILE A 75 2.02 10.31 -13.17
N ALA A 76 2.66 11.11 -12.33
CA ALA A 76 3.72 12.04 -12.72
C ALA A 76 4.96 11.30 -13.29
N ALA A 77 5.23 10.10 -12.78
CA ALA A 77 6.28 9.22 -13.27
C ALA A 77 5.94 8.52 -14.61
N GLY A 78 4.81 8.84 -15.25
CA GLY A 78 4.42 8.27 -16.55
C GLY A 78 3.19 7.37 -16.51
N GLY A 79 2.50 7.26 -15.37
CA GLY A 79 1.30 6.44 -15.24
C GLY A 79 1.60 4.94 -15.21
N SER A 80 0.58 4.13 -14.93
CA SER A 80 0.71 2.70 -14.68
C SER A 80 0.96 1.88 -15.96
N THR A 81 2.15 1.96 -16.54
CA THR A 81 2.76 0.83 -17.25
C THR A 81 3.31 -0.19 -16.25
N ILE A 82 2.56 -0.44 -15.17
CA ILE A 82 2.86 -1.41 -14.11
C ILE A 82 1.99 -2.66 -14.27
N SER A 83 0.94 -2.61 -15.09
CA SER A 83 0.18 -3.80 -15.48
C SER A 83 0.99 -4.71 -16.42
N ASP A 84 1.99 -4.15 -17.09
CA ASP A 84 2.85 -4.81 -18.10
C ASP A 84 4.33 -4.87 -17.66
N PHE A 85 4.59 -5.20 -16.39
CA PHE A 85 5.98 -5.50 -15.96
C PHE A 85 6.61 -6.73 -16.67
N LEU A 86 5.90 -7.33 -17.64
CA LEU A 86 6.41 -8.24 -18.67
C LEU A 86 5.95 -7.76 -20.05
N GLY A 87 6.35 -6.57 -20.47
CA GLY A 87 6.41 -6.24 -21.88
C GLY A 87 7.29 -7.26 -22.60
N ALA A 88 6.78 -7.88 -23.67
CA ALA A 88 7.39 -8.94 -24.47
C ALA A 88 8.77 -8.62 -25.11
N SER A 89 9.42 -7.50 -24.74
CA SER A 89 10.68 -7.00 -25.29
C SER A 89 11.77 -6.69 -24.26
N GLY A 90 11.54 -6.91 -22.95
CA GLY A 90 12.62 -6.95 -21.95
C GLY A 90 13.38 -5.65 -21.68
N GLN A 91 12.86 -4.48 -22.06
CA GLN A 91 13.47 -3.18 -21.76
C GLN A 91 12.66 -2.44 -20.69
N PRO A 92 13.28 -1.99 -19.56
CA PRO A 92 12.57 -1.30 -18.49
C PRO A 92 12.20 0.12 -18.93
N GLY A 93 11.00 0.27 -19.47
CA GLY A 93 10.47 1.54 -19.96
C GLY A 93 10.09 2.49 -18.83
N TYR A 94 10.97 3.45 -18.59
CA TYR A 94 10.73 4.81 -18.09
C TYR A 94 10.12 5.01 -16.68
N PHE A 95 10.95 5.63 -15.83
CA PHE A 95 10.69 6.12 -14.48
C PHE A 95 10.38 5.02 -13.45
N GLN A 96 11.46 4.48 -12.86
CA GLN A 96 11.37 3.64 -11.68
C GLN A 96 10.69 4.45 -10.56
N LEU A 97 9.44 4.12 -10.25
CA LEU A 97 8.82 4.53 -8.99
C LEU A 97 9.84 4.23 -7.89
N GLN A 98 10.21 5.22 -7.09
CA GLN A 98 11.14 5.03 -5.97
C GLN A 98 10.42 4.21 -4.90
N LEU A 99 10.43 2.88 -5.06
CA LEU A 99 9.78 1.94 -4.16
C LEU A 99 10.51 1.93 -2.83
N ALA A 100 9.79 2.15 -1.73
CA ALA A 100 10.37 2.11 -0.39
C ALA A 100 10.48 0.67 0.11
N VAL A 101 9.49 -0.18 -0.16
CA VAL A 101 9.41 -1.54 0.41
C VAL A 101 9.09 -2.63 -0.61
N TYR A 102 8.37 -2.32 -1.70
CA TYR A 102 7.94 -3.34 -2.65
C TYR A 102 9.13 -4.03 -3.33
N GLY A 103 9.16 -5.36 -3.29
CA GLY A 103 10.26 -6.15 -3.88
C GLY A 103 11.57 -6.11 -3.09
N LYS A 104 11.61 -5.42 -1.94
CA LYS A 104 12.84 -5.17 -1.17
C LYS A 104 13.00 -6.07 0.07
N LYS A 105 12.46 -7.30 0.04
CA LYS A 105 12.66 -8.27 1.13
C LYS A 105 14.16 -8.41 1.44
N GLY A 106 14.54 -8.31 2.71
CA GLY A 106 15.94 -8.46 3.14
C GLY A 106 16.78 -7.19 3.00
N ALA A 107 16.24 -6.11 2.45
CA ALA A 107 16.92 -4.82 2.41
C ALA A 107 16.59 -4.00 3.66
N ASP A 108 17.42 -3.01 3.96
CA ASP A 108 17.21 -2.10 5.08
C ASP A 108 16.05 -1.14 4.81
N CYS A 109 15.17 -1.00 5.80
CA CYS A 109 14.08 -0.04 5.78
C CYS A 109 14.64 1.38 5.63
N PRO A 110 14.18 2.17 4.65
CA PRO A 110 14.70 3.51 4.40
C PRO A 110 14.37 4.52 5.52
N ARG A 111 13.49 4.17 6.47
CA ARG A 111 13.14 5.02 7.63
C ARG A 111 13.90 4.65 8.90
N CYS A 112 14.21 3.38 9.13
CA CYS A 112 14.69 2.93 10.43
C CYS A 112 15.82 1.88 10.39
N GLY A 113 16.25 1.44 9.21
CA GLY A 113 17.31 0.44 9.03
C GLY A 113 16.92 -1.00 9.38
N GLU A 114 15.67 -1.27 9.78
CA GLU A 114 15.19 -2.63 10.07
C GLU A 114 15.03 -3.41 8.75
N GLU A 115 15.30 -4.71 8.75
CA GLU A 115 15.09 -5.54 7.56
C GLU A 115 13.61 -5.52 7.11
N ILE A 116 13.39 -5.28 5.81
CA ILE A 116 12.05 -5.37 5.22
C ILE A 116 11.60 -6.83 5.17
N ALA A 117 10.49 -7.09 5.85
CA ALA A 117 9.84 -8.39 5.89
C ALA A 117 9.00 -8.63 4.63
N LYS A 118 8.74 -9.91 4.35
CA LYS A 118 7.81 -10.35 3.29
C LYS A 118 6.83 -11.37 3.84
N GLU A 119 5.56 -11.15 3.55
CA GLU A 119 4.47 -12.10 3.81
C GLU A 119 3.57 -12.26 2.58
N VAL A 120 2.58 -13.15 2.66
CA VAL A 120 1.56 -13.33 1.63
C VAL A 120 0.20 -13.03 2.25
N ILE A 121 -0.47 -12.00 1.75
CA ILE A 121 -1.81 -11.58 2.23
C ILE A 121 -2.76 -11.64 1.04
N GLY A 122 -3.86 -12.40 1.16
CA GLY A 122 -4.82 -12.57 0.07
C GLY A 122 -4.20 -13.15 -1.21
N GLY A 123 -3.21 -14.04 -1.08
CA GLY A 123 -2.48 -14.64 -2.21
C GLY A 123 -1.49 -13.70 -2.92
N ARG A 124 -1.25 -12.49 -2.38
CA ARG A 124 -0.35 -11.49 -2.97
C ARG A 124 0.84 -11.22 -2.06
N ALA A 125 2.03 -11.11 -2.65
CA ALA A 125 3.25 -10.78 -1.92
C ALA A 125 3.13 -9.39 -1.28
N THR A 126 3.42 -9.32 0.02
CA THR A 126 3.40 -8.13 0.86
C THR A 126 4.78 -7.87 1.40
N PHE A 127 5.24 -6.63 1.34
CA PHE A 127 6.51 -6.16 1.85
C PHE A 127 6.24 -5.01 2.82
N PHE A 128 6.83 -5.05 3.99
CA PHE A 128 6.58 -4.08 5.05
C PHE A 128 7.74 -4.04 6.04
N CYS A 129 7.82 -2.96 6.81
CA CYS A 129 8.76 -2.84 7.92
C CYS A 129 8.03 -3.09 9.25
N GLY A 130 8.38 -4.16 9.97
CA GLY A 130 7.74 -4.51 11.24
C GLY A 130 7.94 -3.47 12.36
N LYS A 131 8.96 -2.60 12.24
CA LYS A 131 9.24 -1.52 13.21
C LYS A 131 8.50 -0.22 12.89
N CYS A 132 8.42 0.15 11.61
CA CYS A 132 7.76 1.38 11.17
C CYS A 132 6.25 1.22 11.02
N GLN A 133 5.77 0.02 10.75
CA GLN A 133 4.36 -0.27 10.55
C GLN A 133 3.84 -1.06 11.75
N LYS A 134 3.15 -0.36 12.65
CA LYS A 134 2.68 -0.96 13.90
C LYS A 134 1.30 -1.54 13.72
N ASP A 135 1.09 -2.70 14.33
CA ASP A 135 -0.24 -3.22 14.56
C ASP A 135 -0.86 -2.45 15.73
N THR A 136 -2.10 -1.99 15.59
CA THR A 136 -2.82 -1.32 16.68
C THR A 136 -3.33 -2.31 17.74
N GLN A 137 -3.10 -3.61 17.56
CA GLN A 137 -3.59 -4.67 18.46
C GLN A 137 -2.51 -5.39 19.29
N ARG A 138 -1.30 -4.82 19.45
CA ARG A 138 -0.26 -5.36 20.34
C ARG A 138 0.24 -4.37 21.38
#